data_AF-A8RH76-F1
#
_entry.id   AF-A8RH76-F1
#
_cell.length_a   1.000
_cell.length_b   1.000
_cell.length_c   1.000
_cell.angle_alpha   90.00
_cell.angle_beta   90.00
_cell.angle_gamma   90.00
#
_symmetry.space_group_name_H-M   'P 1'
#
loop_
_entity.id
_entity.type
_entity.pdbx_description
1 polymer ?
#
loop_
_entity_poly.entity_id
_entity_poly.type
_entity_poly.pdbx_seq_one_letter_code
_entity_poly.pdbx_strand_id
1 'polypeptide(L)'
;MMKSFTEINKDHDRDKITALDDIVAELLEKEASVTKQIFTYIFENIFLSIDSMSGHLDIMGEMYSEFLKYAFGDGKELGIVLTPPYVTKMMSQILDIDENSKVMDLATGSAGFLISAMKLMIECVEQKYGKNTTKANKKIDEIKQQRLLGVELNAEMYTLASTNMILRGDGSSNIRKGSSFDEPPELYRNFNANALLLNPPFTFKENGLPFLKFGLENMKIGGKAAIIIQDSAGSGRGIISCKEILSKNQLVASIKMPVDLFLPMAGVQTSIYILEHTGKEHDYKKQVKFIDFRNDGYKRTKRGIYELDSPSQRYRDIVEVYKNGITANVSSELWDIKNQVVMDVISRNGDDWNFEQHQKIDLVPTEEDFKKTVRDYLSWEVTKFLRGE
;
A
#
# COMPACT_ATOMS: atom_id res chain seq x y z
N MET A 1 -18.88 -15.82 -4.49
CA MET A 1 -17.67 -16.47 -3.95
C MET A 1 -17.34 -17.80 -4.62
N MET A 2 -18.18 -18.85 -4.54
CA MET A 2 -17.91 -20.12 -5.25
C MET A 2 -17.73 -19.97 -6.77
N LYS A 3 -18.43 -19.02 -7.41
CA LYS A 3 -18.20 -18.64 -8.82
C LYS A 3 -16.81 -18.06 -9.08
N SER A 4 -16.25 -17.33 -8.12
CA SER A 4 -14.89 -16.79 -8.24
C SER A 4 -13.88 -17.94 -8.40
N PHE A 5 -14.16 -19.11 -7.82
CA PHE A 5 -13.30 -20.29 -7.98
C PHE A 5 -13.18 -20.80 -9.42
N THR A 6 -14.20 -20.60 -10.25
CA THR A 6 -14.15 -20.95 -11.68
C THR A 6 -13.45 -19.91 -12.54
N GLU A 7 -13.28 -18.69 -12.02
CA GLU A 7 -12.72 -17.54 -12.74
C GLU A 7 -11.22 -17.33 -12.43
N ILE A 8 -10.68 -18.06 -11.45
CA ILE A 8 -9.28 -17.97 -11.05
C ILE A 8 -8.35 -18.59 -12.10
N ASN A 9 -7.21 -17.94 -12.36
CA ASN A 9 -6.11 -18.54 -13.13
C ASN A 9 -5.59 -19.79 -12.42
N LYS A 10 -5.62 -20.92 -13.14
CA LYS A 10 -5.14 -22.19 -12.61
C LYS A 10 -3.63 -22.17 -12.43
N ASP A 11 -3.16 -22.53 -11.24
CA ASP A 11 -1.76 -22.78 -10.95
C ASP A 11 -1.54 -24.29 -10.83
N HIS A 12 -0.52 -24.80 -11.53
CA HIS A 12 -0.31 -26.24 -11.70
C HIS A 12 0.05 -26.95 -10.38
N ASP A 13 0.63 -26.23 -9.41
CA ASP A 13 0.99 -26.76 -8.11
C ASP A 13 -0.16 -26.62 -7.11
N ARG A 14 -0.80 -25.44 -7.07
CA ARG A 14 -1.91 -25.09 -6.18
C ARG A 14 -3.17 -25.91 -6.47
N ASP A 15 -3.45 -26.18 -7.75
CA ASP A 15 -4.72 -26.75 -8.22
C ASP A 15 -4.64 -28.24 -8.59
N LYS A 16 -3.58 -28.92 -8.15
CA LYS A 16 -3.46 -30.37 -8.28
C LYS A 16 -4.60 -31.05 -7.52
N ILE A 17 -5.34 -31.93 -8.20
CA ILE A 17 -6.45 -32.68 -7.61
C ILE A 17 -5.90 -33.72 -6.63
N THR A 18 -6.49 -33.78 -5.43
CA THR A 18 -6.16 -34.74 -4.38
C THR A 18 -7.43 -35.34 -3.80
N ALA A 19 -7.28 -36.45 -3.07
CA ALA A 19 -8.35 -37.02 -2.26
C ALA A 19 -8.93 -35.95 -1.31
N LEU A 20 -10.22 -36.08 -1.00
CA LEU A 20 -10.90 -35.18 -0.08
C LEU A 20 -10.47 -35.47 1.36
N ASP A 21 -10.15 -34.41 2.10
CA ASP A 21 -10.01 -34.45 3.54
C ASP A 21 -11.38 -34.69 4.19
N ASP A 22 -11.40 -35.48 5.27
CA ASP A 22 -12.62 -35.88 5.98
C ASP A 22 -13.46 -34.67 6.41
N ILE A 23 -12.82 -33.53 6.73
CA ILE A 23 -13.48 -32.30 7.16
C ILE A 23 -14.38 -31.70 6.07
N VAL A 24 -14.04 -31.91 4.79
CA VAL A 24 -14.78 -31.34 3.64
C VAL A 24 -15.41 -32.40 2.75
N ALA A 25 -15.24 -33.68 3.08
CA ALA A 25 -15.78 -34.79 2.31
C ALA A 25 -17.31 -34.73 2.17
N GLU A 26 -18.00 -34.19 3.17
CA GLU A 26 -19.45 -33.96 3.14
C GLU A 26 -19.86 -32.72 2.32
N LEU A 27 -18.92 -31.80 2.07
CA LEU A 27 -19.17 -30.52 1.37
C LEU A 27 -18.81 -30.58 -0.12
N LEU A 28 -18.06 -31.59 -0.56
CA LEU A 28 -17.58 -31.74 -1.94
C LEU A 28 -17.92 -33.12 -2.50
N GLU A 29 -18.61 -33.15 -3.64
CA GLU A 29 -19.03 -34.41 -4.29
C GLU A 29 -17.88 -35.16 -4.99
N LYS A 30 -16.76 -34.48 -5.27
CA LYS A 30 -15.64 -35.00 -6.07
C LYS A 30 -14.32 -34.49 -5.52
N GLU A 31 -13.27 -35.27 -5.77
CA GLU A 31 -11.88 -34.87 -5.52
C GLU A 31 -11.60 -33.46 -6.05
N ALA A 32 -10.82 -32.73 -5.26
CA ALA A 32 -10.60 -31.31 -5.44
C ALA A 32 -9.18 -30.96 -4.99
N SER A 33 -8.64 -29.85 -5.48
CA SER A 33 -7.34 -29.38 -4.99
C SER A 33 -7.41 -29.02 -3.51
N VAL A 34 -6.29 -29.15 -2.80
CA VAL A 34 -6.17 -28.75 -1.38
C VAL A 34 -6.68 -27.33 -1.17
N THR A 35 -6.35 -26.42 -2.08
CA THR A 35 -6.84 -25.03 -2.04
C THR A 35 -8.37 -24.95 -2.14
N LYS A 36 -8.98 -25.70 -3.06
CA LYS A 36 -10.45 -25.75 -3.18
C LYS A 36 -11.10 -26.33 -1.92
N GLN A 37 -10.49 -27.36 -1.34
CA GLN A 37 -10.95 -27.99 -0.11
C GLN A 37 -10.92 -27.00 1.07
N ILE A 38 -9.76 -26.40 1.36
CA ILE A 38 -9.61 -25.37 2.40
C ILE A 38 -10.59 -24.22 2.17
N PHE A 39 -10.76 -23.81 0.92
CA PHE A 39 -11.67 -22.74 0.57
C PHE A 39 -13.13 -23.09 0.83
N THR A 40 -13.58 -24.28 0.44
CA THR A 40 -14.93 -24.76 0.75
C THR A 40 -15.16 -24.76 2.26
N TYR A 41 -14.20 -25.23 3.04
CA TYR A 41 -14.29 -25.20 4.49
C TYR A 41 -14.49 -23.78 5.03
N ILE A 42 -13.63 -22.83 4.62
CA ILE A 42 -13.72 -21.43 5.05
C ILE A 42 -15.04 -20.81 4.59
N PHE A 43 -15.48 -21.11 3.36
CA PHE A 43 -16.72 -20.56 2.83
C PHE A 43 -17.93 -20.99 3.67
N GLU A 44 -18.10 -22.29 3.87
CA GLU A 44 -19.27 -22.86 4.54
C GLU A 44 -19.29 -22.53 6.05
N ASN A 45 -18.14 -22.64 6.72
CA ASN A 45 -18.10 -22.53 8.18
C ASN A 45 -17.86 -21.10 8.69
N ILE A 46 -17.21 -20.26 7.88
CA ILE A 46 -16.78 -18.93 8.32
C ILE A 46 -17.47 -17.84 7.50
N PHE A 47 -17.35 -17.90 6.17
CA PHE A 47 -17.86 -16.82 5.31
C PHE A 47 -19.38 -16.70 5.40
N LEU A 48 -20.15 -17.79 5.28
CA LEU A 48 -21.62 -17.72 5.36
C LEU A 48 -22.12 -17.16 6.69
N SER A 49 -21.41 -17.44 7.78
CA SER A 49 -21.68 -16.88 9.11
C SER A 49 -21.51 -15.35 9.13
N ILE A 50 -20.51 -14.83 8.41
CA ILE A 50 -20.16 -13.40 8.36
C ILE A 50 -20.95 -12.63 7.30
N ASP A 51 -21.26 -13.24 6.15
CA ASP A 51 -21.94 -12.62 5.01
C ASP A 51 -23.35 -12.11 5.35
N SER A 52 -23.97 -12.71 6.37
CA SER A 52 -25.24 -12.26 6.94
C SER A 52 -25.17 -10.88 7.64
N MET A 53 -23.97 -10.35 7.87
CA MET A 53 -23.74 -9.10 8.60
C MET A 53 -23.41 -7.92 7.66
N SER A 54 -23.98 -6.75 7.94
CA SER A 54 -23.56 -5.50 7.30
C SER A 54 -22.09 -5.21 7.63
N GLY A 55 -21.25 -5.02 6.61
CA GLY A 55 -19.81 -4.80 6.79
C GLY A 55 -18.94 -6.07 6.66
N HIS A 56 -19.47 -7.15 6.08
CA HIS A 56 -18.76 -8.42 5.89
C HIS A 56 -17.33 -8.29 5.31
N LEU A 57 -17.09 -7.37 4.36
CA LEU A 57 -15.74 -7.15 3.80
C LEU A 57 -14.73 -6.68 4.86
N ASP A 58 -15.17 -5.91 5.84
CA ASP A 58 -14.29 -5.40 6.90
C ASP A 58 -14.01 -6.47 7.94
N ILE A 59 -15.02 -7.22 8.36
CA ILE A 59 -14.88 -8.38 9.27
C ILE A 59 -13.97 -9.45 8.66
N MET A 60 -14.18 -9.81 7.39
CA MET A 60 -13.32 -10.75 6.67
C MET A 60 -11.88 -10.23 6.58
N GLY A 61 -11.71 -8.92 6.46
CA GLY A 61 -10.41 -8.28 6.45
C GLY A 61 -9.66 -8.37 7.76
N GLU A 62 -10.34 -8.07 8.86
CA GLU A 62 -9.76 -8.18 10.21
C GLU A 62 -9.41 -9.63 10.53
N MET A 63 -10.33 -10.57 10.26
CA MET A 63 -10.09 -12.00 10.45
C MET A 63 -8.89 -12.47 9.63
N TYR A 64 -8.82 -12.11 8.34
CA TYR A 64 -7.70 -12.51 7.49
C TYR A 64 -6.38 -11.88 7.94
N SER A 65 -6.41 -10.63 8.39
CA SER A 65 -5.24 -9.95 8.94
C SER A 65 -4.76 -10.62 10.23
N GLU A 66 -5.67 -11.07 11.09
CA GLU A 66 -5.35 -11.82 12.29
C GLU A 66 -4.79 -13.20 11.96
N PHE A 67 -5.42 -13.91 11.02
CA PHE A 67 -4.91 -15.17 10.49
C PHE A 67 -3.49 -15.03 9.96
N LEU A 68 -3.19 -13.99 9.17
CA LEU A 68 -1.85 -13.73 8.64
C LEU A 68 -0.78 -13.56 9.72
N LYS A 69 -1.13 -13.04 10.90
CA LYS A 69 -0.18 -12.93 12.02
C LYS A 69 0.24 -14.30 12.57
N TYR A 70 -0.62 -15.31 12.44
CA TYR A 70 -0.40 -16.66 12.99
C TYR A 70 -0.08 -17.72 11.94
N ALA A 71 -0.42 -17.50 10.66
CA ALA A 71 -0.32 -18.48 9.57
C ALA A 71 1.10 -19.01 9.30
N PHE A 72 2.13 -18.37 9.86
CA PHE A 72 3.54 -18.68 9.61
C PHE A 72 4.30 -19.27 10.82
N GLY A 73 3.60 -19.62 11.91
CA GLY A 73 4.12 -20.42 13.03
C GLY A 73 4.75 -19.65 14.19
N ASP A 74 4.47 -20.09 15.42
CA ASP A 74 5.09 -19.77 16.73
C ASP A 74 5.62 -18.33 16.96
N GLY A 75 4.99 -17.32 16.37
CA GLY A 75 5.39 -15.92 16.54
C GLY A 75 6.77 -15.58 15.96
N LYS A 76 7.32 -16.38 15.04
CA LYS A 76 8.55 -16.03 14.32
C LYS A 76 8.22 -15.09 13.16
N GLU A 77 8.66 -13.85 13.29
CA GLU A 77 8.57 -12.83 12.25
C GLU A 77 9.36 -13.28 11.01
N LEU A 78 8.67 -13.59 9.91
CA LEU A 78 9.29 -13.97 8.62
C LEU A 78 10.16 -12.86 8.00
N GLY A 79 10.27 -11.69 8.64
CA GLY A 79 10.86 -10.50 8.04
C GLY A 79 10.06 -9.96 6.85
N ILE A 80 8.85 -10.48 6.61
CA ILE A 80 7.96 -10.01 5.55
C ILE A 80 7.21 -8.79 6.07
N VAL A 81 7.51 -7.64 5.47
CA VAL A 81 6.95 -6.35 5.83
C VAL A 81 5.65 -6.14 5.08
N LEU A 82 4.51 -6.31 5.76
CA LEU A 82 3.20 -6.02 5.19
C LEU A 82 2.87 -4.53 5.33
N THR A 83 2.28 -3.95 4.28
CA THR A 83 1.81 -2.56 4.32
C THR A 83 0.56 -2.44 5.18
N PRO A 84 0.52 -1.55 6.19
CA PRO A 84 -0.68 -1.38 7.01
C PRO A 84 -1.89 -0.88 6.20
N PRO A 85 -3.12 -1.33 6.51
CA PRO A 85 -4.32 -1.00 5.72
C PRO A 85 -4.62 0.50 5.59
N TYR A 86 -4.29 1.30 6.61
CA TYR A 86 -4.47 2.76 6.55
C TYR A 86 -3.50 3.43 5.55
N VAL A 87 -2.29 2.87 5.36
CA VAL A 87 -1.32 3.35 4.36
C VAL A 87 -1.77 2.96 2.96
N THR A 88 -2.19 1.71 2.75
CA THR A 88 -2.67 1.25 1.44
C THR A 88 -3.91 2.03 1.00
N LYS A 89 -4.83 2.30 1.94
CA LYS A 89 -5.98 3.19 1.71
C LYS A 89 -5.55 4.61 1.34
N MET A 90 -4.66 5.22 2.12
CA MET A 90 -4.18 6.58 1.88
C MET A 90 -3.50 6.71 0.51
N MET A 91 -2.59 5.82 0.15
CA MET A 91 -1.93 5.83 -1.16
C MET A 91 -2.95 5.66 -2.30
N SER A 92 -3.95 4.80 -2.12
CA SER A 92 -5.02 4.62 -3.10
C SER A 92 -5.87 5.88 -3.28
N GLN A 93 -6.13 6.62 -2.19
CA GLN A 93 -6.83 7.92 -2.23
C GLN A 93 -5.97 9.03 -2.85
N ILE A 94 -4.66 9.05 -2.60
CA ILE A 94 -3.71 9.99 -3.21
C ILE A 94 -3.65 9.83 -4.74
N LEU A 95 -3.77 8.60 -5.24
CA LEU A 95 -3.84 8.34 -6.68
C LEU A 95 -5.20 8.66 -7.31
N ASP A 96 -6.19 9.11 -6.52
CA ASP A 96 -7.56 9.39 -6.96
C ASP A 96 -8.21 8.17 -7.66
N ILE A 97 -8.05 6.97 -7.08
CA ILE A 97 -8.66 5.75 -7.61
C ILE A 97 -10.19 5.86 -7.54
N ASP A 98 -10.83 5.58 -8.68
CA ASP A 98 -12.28 5.64 -8.89
C ASP A 98 -12.80 4.35 -9.54
N GLU A 99 -14.12 4.26 -9.80
CA GLU A 99 -14.73 3.07 -10.40
C GLU A 99 -14.27 2.73 -11.83
N ASN A 100 -13.50 3.62 -12.46
CA ASN A 100 -12.99 3.46 -13.83
C ASN A 100 -11.49 3.18 -13.87
N SER A 101 -10.83 3.20 -12.72
CA SER A 101 -9.42 2.92 -12.60
C SER A 101 -9.11 1.45 -12.85
N LYS A 102 -7.90 1.19 -13.35
CA LYS A 102 -7.27 -0.12 -13.53
C LYS A 102 -5.96 -0.10 -12.77
N VAL A 103 -5.91 -0.85 -11.68
CA VAL A 103 -4.86 -0.80 -10.67
C VAL A 103 -3.95 -1.99 -10.81
N MET A 104 -2.65 -1.72 -10.85
CA MET A 104 -1.59 -2.70 -10.97
C MET A 104 -0.70 -2.67 -9.73
N ASP A 105 -0.33 -3.85 -9.23
CA ASP A 105 0.66 -4.05 -8.17
C ASP A 105 1.65 -5.13 -8.62
N LEU A 106 2.93 -4.79 -8.71
CA LEU A 106 3.98 -5.66 -9.22
C LEU A 106 4.81 -6.32 -8.11
N ALA A 107 4.44 -6.11 -6.85
CA ALA A 107 5.01 -6.77 -5.68
C ALA A 107 3.88 -6.99 -4.68
N THR A 108 2.91 -7.80 -5.11
CA THR A 108 1.56 -7.80 -4.52
C THR A 108 1.52 -8.23 -3.05
N GLY A 109 2.46 -9.05 -2.59
CA GLY A 109 2.48 -9.55 -1.22
C GLY A 109 1.16 -10.25 -0.89
N SER A 110 0.47 -9.80 0.16
CA SER A 110 -0.85 -10.30 0.58
C SER A 110 -2.05 -9.59 -0.08
N ALA A 111 -1.81 -8.81 -1.16
CA ALA A 111 -2.78 -8.03 -1.93
C ALA A 111 -3.38 -6.79 -1.22
N GLY A 112 -2.70 -6.24 -0.21
CA GLY A 112 -3.20 -5.09 0.57
C GLY A 112 -3.58 -3.86 -0.27
N PHE A 113 -2.78 -3.50 -1.28
CA PHE A 113 -3.09 -2.39 -2.18
C PHE A 113 -4.28 -2.68 -3.09
N LEU A 114 -4.33 -3.87 -3.72
CA LEU A 114 -5.44 -4.24 -4.60
C LEU A 114 -6.77 -4.28 -3.85
N ILE A 115 -6.77 -4.77 -2.62
CA ILE A 115 -7.95 -4.77 -1.74
C ILE A 115 -8.39 -3.35 -1.39
N SER A 116 -7.45 -2.49 -1.03
CA SER A 116 -7.74 -1.10 -0.66
C SER A 116 -8.31 -0.32 -1.85
N ALA A 117 -7.72 -0.51 -3.03
CA ALA A 117 -8.22 0.05 -4.27
C ALA A 117 -9.62 -0.47 -4.59
N MET A 118 -9.84 -1.79 -4.53
CA MET A 118 -11.15 -2.40 -4.77
C MET A 118 -12.22 -1.84 -3.84
N LYS A 119 -11.92 -1.69 -2.54
CA LYS A 119 -12.85 -1.11 -1.56
C LYS A 119 -13.23 0.32 -1.95
N LEU A 120 -12.26 1.16 -2.30
CA LEU A 120 -12.53 2.54 -2.76
C LEU A 120 -13.38 2.56 -4.03
N MET A 121 -13.09 1.70 -5.01
CA MET A 121 -13.89 1.62 -6.24
C MET A 121 -15.35 1.24 -5.94
N ILE A 122 -15.57 0.26 -5.05
CA ILE A 122 -16.92 -0.16 -4.62
C ILE A 122 -17.62 0.99 -3.91
N GLU A 123 -16.95 1.69 -2.99
CA GLU A 123 -17.49 2.87 -2.31
C GLU A 123 -17.92 3.97 -3.31
N CYS A 124 -17.11 4.25 -4.33
CA CYS A 124 -17.46 5.19 -5.41
C CYS A 124 -18.72 4.76 -6.18
N VAL A 125 -18.83 3.47 -6.52
CA VAL A 125 -20.00 2.91 -7.20
C VAL A 125 -21.25 3.03 -6.33
N GLU A 126 -21.15 2.65 -5.06
CA GLU A 126 -22.28 2.70 -4.12
C GLU A 126 -22.76 4.13 -3.88
N GLN A 127 -21.85 5.10 -3.79
CA GLN A 127 -22.19 6.52 -3.67
C GLN A 127 -22.88 7.04 -4.94
N LYS A 128 -22.43 6.61 -6.12
CA LYS A 128 -22.94 7.10 -7.41
C LYS A 128 -24.26 6.47 -7.83
N TYR A 129 -24.44 5.18 -7.60
CA TYR A 129 -25.60 4.41 -8.09
C TYR A 129 -26.54 3.94 -6.99
N GLY A 130 -26.18 4.11 -5.71
CA GLY A 130 -26.91 3.55 -4.58
C GLY A 130 -26.57 2.07 -4.32
N LYS A 131 -26.54 1.68 -3.04
CA LYS A 131 -26.25 0.31 -2.61
C LYS A 131 -27.27 -0.69 -3.13
N ASN A 132 -26.81 -1.90 -3.47
CA ASN A 132 -27.64 -3.03 -3.92
C ASN A 132 -28.50 -2.78 -5.17
N THR A 133 -28.23 -1.73 -5.94
CA THR A 133 -28.90 -1.53 -7.22
C THR A 133 -28.31 -2.45 -8.29
N THR A 134 -29.11 -2.83 -9.28
CA THR A 134 -28.64 -3.67 -10.41
C THR A 134 -27.45 -3.04 -11.13
N LYS A 135 -27.43 -1.71 -11.26
CA LYS A 135 -26.31 -0.97 -11.86
C LYS A 135 -25.05 -1.05 -11.00
N ALA A 136 -25.18 -0.84 -9.68
CA ALA A 136 -24.06 -0.95 -8.76
C ALA A 136 -23.47 -2.37 -8.78
N ASN A 137 -24.30 -3.40 -8.62
CA ASN A 137 -23.85 -4.79 -8.58
C ASN A 137 -23.11 -5.19 -9.88
N LYS A 138 -23.67 -4.83 -11.05
CA LYS A 138 -23.01 -5.08 -12.34
C LYS A 138 -21.64 -4.40 -12.44
N LYS A 139 -21.52 -3.16 -11.95
CA LYS A 139 -20.25 -2.43 -12.00
C LYS A 139 -19.25 -2.98 -10.98
N ILE A 140 -19.70 -3.39 -9.81
CA ILE A 140 -18.89 -4.06 -8.78
C ILE A 140 -18.33 -5.38 -9.34
N ASP A 141 -19.14 -6.18 -10.03
CA ASP A 141 -18.70 -7.41 -10.69
C ASP A 141 -17.64 -7.13 -11.76
N GLU A 142 -17.83 -6.08 -12.58
CA GLU A 142 -16.82 -5.64 -13.56
C GLU A 142 -15.50 -5.20 -12.88
N ILE A 143 -15.58 -4.47 -11.77
CA ILE A 143 -14.41 -4.02 -10.99
C ILE A 143 -13.58 -5.22 -10.55
N LYS A 144 -14.27 -6.13 -9.86
CA LYS A 144 -13.74 -7.39 -9.38
C LYS A 144 -13.05 -8.15 -10.53
N GLN A 145 -13.76 -8.31 -11.65
CA GLN A 145 -13.28 -9.16 -12.73
C GLN A 145 -12.17 -8.56 -13.62
N GLN A 146 -12.06 -7.23 -13.73
CA GLN A 146 -11.30 -6.62 -14.83
C GLN A 146 -10.41 -5.44 -14.44
N ARG A 147 -10.49 -4.95 -13.20
CA ARG A 147 -9.86 -3.67 -12.81
C ARG A 147 -8.64 -3.80 -11.91
N LEU A 148 -8.27 -5.01 -11.53
CA LEU A 148 -7.15 -5.29 -10.63
C LEU A 148 -6.19 -6.25 -11.32
N LEU A 149 -4.89 -6.00 -11.19
CA LEU A 149 -3.81 -6.87 -11.67
C LEU A 149 -2.71 -6.92 -10.60
N GLY A 150 -2.32 -8.14 -10.19
CA GLY A 150 -1.24 -8.38 -9.25
C GLY A 150 -0.22 -9.36 -9.82
N VAL A 151 1.05 -9.18 -9.47
CA VAL A 151 2.10 -10.18 -9.70
C VAL A 151 2.89 -10.37 -8.41
N GLU A 152 3.07 -11.64 -8.02
CA GLU A 152 3.79 -12.04 -6.82
C GLU A 152 4.70 -13.23 -7.12
N LEU A 153 5.96 -13.14 -6.75
CA LEU A 153 6.96 -14.16 -7.03
C LEU A 153 6.95 -15.28 -5.97
N ASN A 154 6.78 -14.93 -4.70
CA ASN A 154 6.80 -15.87 -3.60
C ASN A 154 5.50 -16.69 -3.58
N ALA A 155 5.62 -18.03 -3.65
CA ALA A 155 4.48 -18.92 -3.74
C ALA A 155 3.54 -18.87 -2.52
N GLU A 156 4.08 -18.67 -1.32
CA GLU A 156 3.29 -18.57 -0.09
C GLU A 156 2.50 -17.25 -0.07
N MET A 157 3.16 -16.13 -0.37
CA MET A 157 2.50 -14.82 -0.51
C MET A 157 1.45 -14.82 -1.61
N TYR A 158 1.75 -15.42 -2.76
CA TYR A 158 0.79 -15.59 -3.85
C TYR A 158 -0.46 -16.35 -3.40
N THR A 159 -0.28 -17.43 -2.63
CA THR A 159 -1.39 -18.22 -2.10
C THR A 159 -2.25 -17.41 -1.15
N LEU A 160 -1.61 -16.57 -0.31
CA LEU A 160 -2.33 -15.68 0.59
C LEU A 160 -3.05 -14.55 -0.14
N ALA A 161 -2.38 -13.84 -1.05
CA ALA A 161 -3.02 -12.83 -1.89
C ALA A 161 -4.23 -13.41 -2.63
N SER A 162 -4.05 -14.57 -3.27
CA SER A 162 -5.14 -15.25 -3.98
C SER A 162 -6.29 -15.55 -3.02
N THR A 163 -6.02 -16.18 -1.88
CA THR A 163 -7.06 -16.52 -0.90
C THR A 163 -7.78 -15.28 -0.38
N ASN A 164 -7.04 -14.22 -0.02
CA ASN A 164 -7.59 -12.95 0.49
C ASN A 164 -8.52 -12.30 -0.53
N MET A 165 -8.11 -12.28 -1.80
CA MET A 165 -8.89 -11.74 -2.90
C MET A 165 -10.17 -12.56 -3.14
N ILE A 166 -10.08 -13.89 -3.16
CA ILE A 166 -11.23 -14.77 -3.38
C ILE A 166 -12.24 -14.65 -2.22
N LEU A 167 -11.77 -14.57 -0.98
CA LEU A 167 -12.61 -14.35 0.21
C LEU A 167 -13.35 -13.01 0.20
N ARG A 168 -12.89 -12.05 -0.60
CA ARG A 168 -13.59 -10.77 -0.83
C ARG A 168 -14.43 -10.77 -2.10
N GLY A 169 -14.50 -11.94 -2.76
CA GLY A 169 -15.23 -12.19 -3.98
C GLY A 169 -14.71 -11.34 -5.13
N ASP A 170 -13.39 -11.20 -5.26
CA ASP A 170 -12.73 -10.46 -6.33
C ASP A 170 -13.02 -10.99 -7.74
N GLY A 171 -13.52 -12.21 -7.93
CA GLY A 171 -14.09 -12.68 -9.20
C GLY A 171 -13.16 -12.77 -10.42
N SER A 172 -11.88 -12.39 -10.39
CA SER A 172 -10.95 -12.64 -11.52
C SER A 172 -9.64 -13.29 -11.15
N SER A 173 -9.19 -13.08 -9.90
CA SER A 173 -7.83 -13.33 -9.45
C SER A 173 -6.79 -13.09 -10.55
N ASN A 174 -6.80 -11.92 -11.19
CA ASN A 174 -5.70 -11.47 -12.05
C ASN A 174 -4.40 -11.26 -11.22
N ILE A 175 -4.17 -12.08 -10.19
CA ILE A 175 -2.95 -12.26 -9.44
C ILE A 175 -2.18 -13.37 -10.15
N ARG A 176 -0.93 -13.12 -10.49
CA ARG A 176 -0.06 -14.08 -11.18
C ARG A 176 1.10 -14.48 -10.28
N LYS A 177 1.39 -15.78 -10.24
CA LYS A 177 2.57 -16.34 -9.58
C LYS A 177 3.74 -16.26 -10.55
N GLY A 178 4.64 -15.33 -10.34
CA GLY A 178 5.72 -15.09 -11.27
C GLY A 178 6.55 -13.86 -10.94
N SER A 179 7.63 -13.69 -11.69
CA SER A 179 8.42 -12.47 -11.65
C SER A 179 7.74 -11.42 -12.51
N SER A 180 7.51 -10.24 -11.93
CA SER A 180 6.94 -9.09 -12.64
C SER A 180 7.75 -8.66 -13.86
N PHE A 181 9.02 -9.05 -13.95
CA PHE A 181 9.88 -8.72 -15.09
C PHE A 181 9.82 -9.78 -16.20
N ASP A 182 9.28 -10.98 -15.92
CA ASP A 182 9.31 -12.13 -16.81
C ASP A 182 7.92 -12.50 -17.37
N GLU A 183 6.86 -11.81 -16.95
CA GLU A 183 5.53 -12.00 -17.52
C GLU A 183 5.45 -11.50 -18.98
N PRO A 184 4.58 -12.09 -19.82
CA PRO A 184 4.40 -11.67 -21.20
C PRO A 184 4.03 -10.18 -21.29
N PRO A 185 4.68 -9.38 -22.16
CA PRO A 185 4.39 -7.95 -22.30
C PRO A 185 2.91 -7.64 -22.61
N GLU A 186 2.21 -8.58 -23.27
CA GLU A 186 0.79 -8.49 -23.58
C GLU A 186 -0.08 -8.39 -22.33
N LEU A 187 0.34 -8.98 -21.21
CA LEU A 187 -0.37 -8.88 -19.93
C LEU A 187 -0.58 -7.42 -19.56
N TYR A 188 0.52 -6.67 -19.50
CA TYR A 188 0.50 -5.27 -19.08
C TYR A 188 -0.11 -4.36 -20.14
N ARG A 189 0.24 -4.58 -21.42
CA ARG A 189 -0.30 -3.79 -22.53
C ARG A 189 -1.82 -3.90 -22.64
N ASN A 190 -2.37 -5.10 -22.48
CA ASN A 190 -3.81 -5.33 -22.55
C ASN A 190 -4.53 -4.82 -21.30
N PHE A 191 -3.90 -4.98 -20.13
CA PHE A 191 -4.46 -4.44 -18.90
C PHE A 191 -4.51 -2.90 -18.95
N ASN A 192 -3.46 -2.25 -19.43
CA ASN A 192 -3.37 -0.81 -19.65
C ASN A 192 -3.71 -0.02 -18.38
N ALA A 193 -2.96 -0.29 -17.30
CA ALA A 193 -3.17 0.31 -15.98
C ALA A 193 -3.11 1.84 -16.04
N ASN A 194 -3.90 2.51 -15.20
CA ASN A 194 -3.79 3.95 -14.95
C ASN A 194 -3.31 4.28 -13.52
N ALA A 195 -3.24 3.28 -12.65
CA ALA A 195 -2.77 3.42 -11.28
C ALA A 195 -1.80 2.28 -10.96
N LEU A 196 -0.64 2.62 -10.40
CA LEU A 196 0.38 1.69 -9.95
C LEU A 196 0.63 1.92 -8.45
N LEU A 197 0.45 0.89 -7.63
CA LEU A 197 0.66 0.96 -6.18
C LEU A 197 1.70 -0.10 -5.80
N LEU A 198 2.77 0.30 -5.08
CA LEU A 198 3.90 -0.59 -4.82
C LEU A 198 4.44 -0.46 -3.38
N ASN A 199 4.78 -1.61 -2.79
CA ASN A 199 5.70 -1.74 -1.66
C ASN A 199 6.67 -2.89 -1.98
N PRO A 200 7.68 -2.66 -2.84
CA PRO A 200 8.57 -3.72 -3.26
C PRO A 200 9.54 -4.14 -2.14
N PRO A 201 10.14 -5.34 -2.23
CA PRO A 201 11.14 -5.76 -1.26
C PRO A 201 12.34 -4.80 -1.23
N PHE A 202 12.62 -4.20 -0.07
CA PHE A 202 13.70 -3.22 0.09
C PHE A 202 15.10 -3.80 -0.12
N THR A 203 15.25 -5.13 -0.05
CA THR A 203 16.52 -5.83 -0.33
C THR A 203 16.78 -6.01 -1.82
N PHE A 204 15.80 -5.73 -2.68
CA PHE A 204 15.98 -5.77 -4.12
C PHE A 204 16.92 -4.64 -4.58
N LYS A 205 17.49 -4.80 -5.78
CA LYS A 205 18.37 -3.80 -6.40
C LYS A 205 17.76 -2.40 -6.32
N GLU A 206 18.57 -1.41 -5.93
CA GLU A 206 18.16 -0.01 -5.79
C GLU A 206 16.90 0.15 -4.90
N ASN A 207 16.81 -0.66 -3.84
CA ASN A 207 15.71 -0.76 -2.88
C ASN A 207 14.33 -1.04 -3.51
N GLY A 208 14.28 -1.60 -4.72
CA GLY A 208 13.04 -1.91 -5.42
C GLY A 208 12.56 -0.86 -6.43
N LEU A 209 13.30 0.24 -6.65
CA LEU A 209 12.97 1.19 -7.73
C LEU A 209 12.80 0.58 -9.14
N PRO A 210 13.49 -0.51 -9.52
CA PRO A 210 13.24 -1.17 -10.80
C PRO A 210 11.77 -1.62 -10.99
N PHE A 211 11.05 -1.96 -9.92
CA PHE A 211 9.60 -2.27 -10.00
C PHE A 211 8.78 -1.03 -10.39
N LEU A 212 9.10 0.13 -9.80
CA LEU A 212 8.47 1.40 -10.17
C LEU A 212 8.77 1.75 -11.63
N LYS A 213 10.04 1.68 -12.03
CA LYS A 213 10.45 1.93 -13.43
C LYS A 213 9.67 1.04 -14.39
N PHE A 214 9.70 -0.27 -14.17
CA PHE A 214 9.06 -1.25 -15.03
C PHE A 214 7.55 -1.03 -15.10
N GLY A 215 6.89 -0.77 -13.97
CA GLY A 215 5.46 -0.48 -13.94
C GLY A 215 5.09 0.81 -14.67
N LEU A 216 5.89 1.86 -14.54
CA LEU A 216 5.69 3.11 -15.29
C LEU A 216 5.86 2.90 -16.81
N GLU A 217 6.81 2.08 -17.24
CA GLU A 217 7.02 1.74 -18.66
C GLU A 217 5.88 0.90 -19.26
N ASN A 218 5.13 0.19 -18.40
CA ASN A 218 4.07 -0.74 -18.78
C ASN A 218 2.65 -0.28 -18.42
N MET A 219 2.49 0.99 -18.01
CA MET A 219 1.20 1.60 -17.75
C MET A 219 0.86 2.68 -18.79
N LYS A 220 -0.38 3.15 -18.79
CA LYS A 220 -0.83 4.14 -19.76
C LYS A 220 -0.22 5.53 -19.49
N ILE A 221 0.06 6.30 -20.54
CA ILE A 221 0.41 7.72 -20.43
C ILE A 221 -0.75 8.48 -19.75
N GLY A 222 -0.40 9.36 -18.81
CA GLY A 222 -1.32 10.06 -17.90
C GLY A 222 -1.72 9.25 -16.67
N GLY A 223 -1.20 8.03 -16.51
CA GLY A 223 -1.36 7.24 -15.29
C GLY A 223 -0.50 7.76 -14.13
N LYS A 224 -0.89 7.44 -12.91
CA LYS A 224 -0.16 7.81 -11.69
C LYS A 224 0.38 6.58 -10.96
N ALA A 225 1.53 6.71 -10.33
CA ALA A 225 2.14 5.68 -9.52
C ALA A 225 2.43 6.18 -8.10
N ALA A 226 2.31 5.32 -7.10
CA ALA A 226 2.79 5.54 -5.75
C ALA A 226 3.61 4.33 -5.29
N ILE A 227 4.81 4.60 -4.78
CA ILE A 227 5.69 3.58 -4.20
C ILE A 227 6.08 4.00 -2.79
N ILE A 228 6.02 3.07 -1.83
CA ILE A 228 6.70 3.23 -0.53
C ILE A 228 8.07 2.57 -0.59
N ILE A 229 9.11 3.30 -0.20
CA ILE A 229 10.51 2.84 -0.34
C ILE A 229 11.41 3.45 0.73
N GLN A 230 12.56 2.82 0.99
CA GLN A 230 13.58 3.39 1.86
C GLN A 230 14.17 4.68 1.27
N ASP A 231 14.30 5.72 2.10
CA ASP A 231 14.78 7.06 1.70
C ASP A 231 16.05 7.02 0.87
N SER A 232 16.98 6.14 1.26
CA SER A 232 18.26 5.99 0.58
C SER A 232 18.16 5.71 -0.92
N ALA A 233 17.03 5.19 -1.41
CA ALA A 233 16.77 4.99 -2.83
C ALA A 233 16.78 6.33 -3.58
N GLY A 234 16.01 7.30 -3.07
CA GLY A 234 15.91 8.65 -3.60
C GLY A 234 17.05 9.59 -3.19
N SER A 235 17.97 9.14 -2.32
CA SER A 235 19.15 9.91 -1.89
C SER A 235 20.48 9.28 -2.29
N GLY A 236 20.52 8.57 -3.44
CA GLY A 236 21.75 8.14 -4.09
C GLY A 236 21.95 6.63 -4.27
N ARG A 237 21.31 5.76 -3.47
CA ARG A 237 21.40 4.29 -3.69
C ARG A 237 20.60 3.82 -4.92
N GLY A 238 19.67 4.65 -5.40
CA GLY A 238 18.81 4.35 -6.54
C GLY A 238 19.02 5.23 -7.76
N ILE A 239 20.19 5.87 -7.86
CA ILE A 239 20.44 6.95 -8.82
C ILE A 239 20.22 6.53 -10.29
N ILE A 240 20.47 5.27 -10.63
CA ILE A 240 20.29 4.77 -12.01
C ILE A 240 18.80 4.72 -12.32
N SER A 241 18.02 4.00 -11.50
CA SER A 241 16.57 3.94 -11.65
C SER A 241 15.92 5.32 -11.57
N CYS A 242 16.33 6.20 -10.65
CA CYS A 242 15.79 7.55 -10.54
C CYS A 242 15.95 8.35 -11.84
N LYS A 243 17.14 8.34 -12.45
CA LYS A 243 17.40 9.02 -13.73
C LYS A 243 16.59 8.44 -14.88
N GLU A 244 16.54 7.11 -14.98
CA GLU A 244 15.77 6.42 -16.01
C GLU A 244 14.26 6.71 -15.86
N ILE A 245 13.75 6.72 -14.63
CA ILE A 245 12.37 7.11 -14.34
C ILE A 245 12.13 8.56 -14.78
N LEU A 246 12.97 9.52 -14.41
CA LEU A 246 12.79 10.92 -14.81
C LEU A 246 12.91 11.16 -16.32
N SER A 247 13.48 10.24 -17.09
CA SER A 247 13.54 10.38 -18.56
C SER A 247 12.17 10.34 -19.25
N LYS A 248 11.14 9.79 -18.59
CA LYS A 248 9.78 9.61 -19.15
C LYS A 248 8.64 9.92 -18.18
N ASN A 249 8.94 10.41 -16.98
CA ASN A 249 7.99 10.57 -15.90
C ASN A 249 8.21 11.88 -15.15
N GLN A 250 7.19 12.32 -14.43
CA GLN A 250 7.26 13.47 -13.53
C GLN A 250 7.20 12.98 -12.09
N LEU A 251 8.15 13.35 -11.25
CA LEU A 251 7.96 13.29 -9.80
C LEU A 251 6.94 14.37 -9.42
N VAL A 252 5.91 14.00 -8.67
CA VAL A 252 4.80 14.91 -8.29
C VAL A 252 4.90 15.25 -6.81
N ALA A 253 5.15 14.24 -5.98
CA ALA A 253 5.31 14.43 -4.55
C ALA A 253 6.23 13.39 -3.92
N SER A 254 6.80 13.75 -2.78
CA SER A 254 7.52 12.87 -1.86
C SER A 254 6.98 13.09 -0.45
N ILE A 255 6.49 12.03 0.18
CA ILE A 255 5.86 12.07 1.50
C ILE A 255 6.73 11.29 2.47
N LYS A 256 7.36 11.98 3.41
CA LYS A 256 8.21 11.38 4.43
C LYS A 256 7.36 10.62 5.45
N MET A 257 7.63 9.33 5.63
CA MET A 257 6.86 8.46 6.52
C MET A 257 7.54 8.26 7.90
N PRO A 258 6.79 7.86 8.93
CA PRO A 258 7.35 7.52 10.24
C PRO A 258 8.38 6.40 10.17
N VAL A 259 9.46 6.50 10.93
CA VAL A 259 10.52 5.46 10.98
C VAL A 259 10.03 4.14 11.58
N ASP A 260 8.96 4.20 12.37
CA ASP A 260 8.36 3.03 13.02
C ASP A 260 7.23 2.39 12.21
N LEU A 261 6.94 2.88 11.00
CA LEU A 261 5.79 2.46 10.19
C LEU A 261 5.66 0.93 10.04
N PHE A 262 6.80 0.26 9.90
CA PHE A 262 6.88 -1.18 9.67
C PHE A 262 7.33 -1.97 10.91
N LEU A 263 7.34 -1.35 12.09
CA LEU A 263 7.58 -2.10 13.32
C LEU A 263 6.41 -3.04 13.63
N PRO A 264 6.70 -4.22 14.21
CA PRO A 264 8.02 -4.66 14.68
C PRO A 264 8.96 -5.26 13.62
N MET A 265 8.46 -5.52 12.40
CA MET A 265 9.22 -6.23 11.36
C MET A 265 10.48 -5.48 10.92
N ALA A 266 10.38 -4.16 10.74
CA ALA A 266 11.49 -3.33 10.25
C ALA A 266 11.42 -1.90 10.80
N GLY A 267 12.54 -1.42 11.36
CA GLY A 267 12.75 -0.02 11.71
C GLY A 267 13.57 0.67 10.63
N VAL A 268 12.90 1.26 9.65
CA VAL A 268 13.53 1.83 8.46
C VAL A 268 12.92 3.19 8.13
N GLN A 269 13.75 4.13 7.73
CA GLN A 269 13.27 5.42 7.23
C GLN A 269 12.75 5.23 5.82
N THR A 270 11.49 5.59 5.61
CA THR A 270 10.81 5.44 4.32
C THR A 270 10.13 6.72 3.89
N SER A 271 9.90 6.80 2.59
CA SER A 271 9.16 7.86 1.92
C SER A 271 8.23 7.23 0.89
N ILE A 272 7.13 7.91 0.60
CA ILE A 272 6.23 7.57 -0.50
C ILE A 272 6.52 8.53 -1.65
N TYR A 273 6.90 8.00 -2.81
CA TYR A 273 7.06 8.79 -4.02
C TYR A 273 5.82 8.66 -4.90
N ILE A 274 5.31 9.79 -5.35
CA ILE A 274 4.17 9.88 -6.27
C ILE A 274 4.66 10.38 -7.62
N LEU A 275 4.36 9.62 -8.68
CA LEU A 275 4.79 9.93 -10.04
C LEU A 275 3.62 9.96 -11.01
N GLU A 276 3.79 10.73 -12.07
CA GLU A 276 2.91 10.75 -13.24
C GLU A 276 3.67 10.25 -14.47
N HIS A 277 3.14 9.23 -15.14
CA HIS A 277 3.70 8.73 -16.39
C HIS A 277 3.32 9.65 -17.55
N THR A 278 4.22 10.54 -17.95
CA THR A 278 3.94 11.54 -19.00
C THR A 278 4.51 11.18 -20.36
N GLY A 279 5.38 10.16 -20.43
CA GLY A 279 6.13 9.81 -21.63
C GLY A 279 7.19 10.85 -22.01
N LYS A 280 7.46 11.83 -21.13
CA LYS A 280 8.38 12.94 -21.34
C LYS A 280 9.36 13.05 -20.19
N GLU A 281 10.54 13.59 -20.48
CA GLU A 281 11.52 13.93 -19.45
C GLU A 281 10.90 14.86 -18.39
N HIS A 282 11.35 14.71 -17.15
CA HIS A 282 10.95 15.56 -16.04
C HIS A 282 11.18 17.04 -16.35
N ASP A 283 10.17 17.87 -16.10
CA ASP A 283 10.34 19.32 -16.16
C ASP A 283 10.99 19.80 -14.86
N TYR A 284 12.31 19.94 -14.88
CA TYR A 284 13.11 20.42 -13.73
C TYR A 284 12.82 21.88 -13.32
N LYS A 285 11.91 22.58 -13.99
CA LYS A 285 11.38 23.88 -13.54
C LYS A 285 10.03 23.74 -12.83
N LYS A 286 9.38 22.59 -12.93
CA LYS A 286 8.11 22.28 -12.28
C LYS A 286 8.38 21.91 -10.81
N GLN A 287 7.61 22.50 -9.92
CA GLN A 287 7.71 22.20 -8.49
C GLN A 287 7.18 20.81 -8.16
N VAL A 288 7.87 20.14 -7.25
CA VAL A 288 7.51 18.89 -6.57
C VAL A 288 7.08 19.23 -5.14
N LYS A 289 6.09 18.49 -4.63
CA LYS A 289 5.61 18.61 -3.24
C LYS A 289 6.41 17.70 -2.33
N PHE A 290 7.13 18.26 -1.37
CA PHE A 290 7.77 17.50 -0.30
C PHE A 290 6.96 17.68 0.98
N ILE A 291 6.47 16.58 1.54
CA ILE A 291 5.55 16.60 2.69
C ILE A 291 6.14 15.78 3.83
N ASP A 292 6.29 16.39 5.01
CA ASP A 292 6.69 15.72 6.23
C ASP A 292 5.50 15.10 6.96
N PHE A 293 5.35 13.79 6.86
CA PHE A 293 4.32 13.01 7.52
C PHE A 293 4.90 12.04 8.57
N ARG A 294 6.06 12.38 9.16
CA ARG A 294 6.69 11.57 10.22
C ARG A 294 5.83 11.44 11.47
N ASN A 295 5.00 12.44 11.77
CA ASN A 295 3.94 12.34 12.77
C ASN A 295 2.62 11.99 12.09
N ASP A 296 2.33 10.70 11.98
CA ASP A 296 1.08 10.18 11.41
C ASP A 296 0.03 9.86 12.49
N GLY A 297 0.31 10.22 13.75
CA GLY A 297 -0.58 10.02 14.89
C GLY A 297 -0.52 8.64 15.53
N TYR A 298 0.26 7.71 15.00
CA TYR A 298 0.47 6.38 15.58
C TYR A 298 1.86 6.24 16.19
N LYS A 299 1.95 5.40 17.23
CA LYS A 299 3.21 4.86 17.72
C LYS A 299 3.20 3.34 17.58
N ARG A 300 4.21 2.80 16.91
CA ARG A 300 4.32 1.35 16.66
C ARG A 300 5.48 0.79 17.44
N THR A 301 5.25 -0.34 18.09
CA THR A 301 6.24 -1.04 18.92
C THR A 301 6.08 -2.55 18.78
N LYS A 302 7.02 -3.32 19.34
CA LYS A 302 6.87 -4.78 19.49
C LYS A 302 5.63 -5.20 20.29
N ARG A 303 5.08 -4.32 21.13
CA ARG A 303 3.91 -4.60 21.98
C ARG A 303 2.58 -4.27 21.31
N GLY A 304 2.61 -3.60 20.16
CA GLY A 304 1.41 -3.18 19.45
C GLY A 304 1.50 -1.76 18.89
N ILE A 305 0.35 -1.30 18.40
CA ILE A 305 0.13 0.02 17.80
C ILE A 305 -0.72 0.85 18.77
N TYR A 306 -0.30 2.08 19.02
CA TYR A 306 -0.98 3.03 19.92
C TYR A 306 -1.35 4.29 19.16
N GLU A 307 -2.56 4.81 19.38
CA GLU A 307 -2.98 6.11 18.87
C GLU A 307 -2.50 7.21 19.82
N LEU A 308 -1.69 8.14 19.33
CA LEU A 308 -1.15 9.23 20.14
C LEU A 308 -1.75 10.58 19.77
N ASP A 309 -2.08 10.79 18.49
CA ASP A 309 -2.33 12.13 17.98
C ASP A 309 -3.26 12.10 16.76
N SER A 310 -4.52 11.74 17.01
CA SER A 310 -5.62 11.76 16.02
C SER A 310 -5.28 11.12 14.65
N PRO A 311 -4.75 9.89 14.61
CA PRO A 311 -4.26 9.29 13.37
C PRO A 311 -5.31 9.23 12.27
N SER A 312 -6.55 8.88 12.60
CA SER A 312 -7.66 8.85 11.64
C SER A 312 -7.90 10.20 10.95
N GLN A 313 -7.71 11.32 11.65
CA GLN A 313 -7.81 12.66 11.06
C GLN A 313 -6.57 12.97 10.22
N ARG A 314 -5.37 12.67 10.72
CA ARG A 314 -4.09 12.88 9.99
C ARG A 314 -4.06 12.16 8.64
N TYR A 315 -4.54 10.92 8.58
CA TYR A 315 -4.64 10.15 7.35
C TYR A 315 -5.69 10.67 6.36
N ARG A 316 -6.72 11.40 6.82
CA ARG A 316 -7.62 12.16 5.92
C ARG A 316 -6.95 13.45 5.44
N ASP A 317 -6.34 14.17 6.36
CA ASP A 317 -5.69 15.45 6.11
C ASP A 317 -4.54 15.34 5.13
N ILE A 318 -3.71 14.29 5.21
CA ILE A 318 -2.58 14.11 4.27
C ILE A 318 -3.04 14.00 2.81
N VAL A 319 -4.24 13.47 2.54
CA VAL A 319 -4.81 13.44 1.19
C VAL A 319 -5.15 14.86 0.73
N GLU A 320 -5.69 15.69 1.63
CA GLU A 320 -5.99 17.10 1.38
C GLU A 320 -4.70 17.94 1.21
N VAL A 321 -3.70 17.70 2.06
CA VAL A 321 -2.35 18.30 1.98
C VAL A 321 -1.66 17.92 0.68
N TYR A 322 -1.74 16.67 0.24
CA TYR A 322 -1.23 16.27 -1.05
C TYR A 322 -1.91 17.03 -2.21
N LYS A 323 -3.24 17.20 -2.16
CA LYS A 323 -4.00 17.89 -3.21
C LYS A 323 -3.65 19.38 -3.26
N ASN A 324 -3.70 20.05 -2.12
CA ASN A 324 -3.70 21.51 -2.03
C ASN A 324 -2.38 22.11 -1.52
N GLY A 325 -1.40 21.29 -1.13
CA GLY A 325 -0.11 21.75 -0.64
C GLY A 325 -0.25 22.71 0.54
N ILE A 326 0.44 23.85 0.48
CA ILE A 326 0.44 24.86 1.56
C ILE A 326 -0.92 25.52 1.80
N THR A 327 -1.87 25.40 0.87
CA THR A 327 -3.22 25.98 1.00
C THR A 327 -4.25 24.94 1.43
N ALA A 328 -3.82 23.76 1.88
CA ALA A 328 -4.72 22.73 2.38
C ALA A 328 -5.50 23.21 3.61
N ASN A 329 -6.80 22.90 3.64
CA ASN A 329 -7.68 23.25 4.73
C ASN A 329 -7.70 22.14 5.79
N VAL A 330 -6.67 22.10 6.63
CA VAL A 330 -6.51 21.10 7.70
C VAL A 330 -6.32 21.78 9.05
N SER A 331 -6.52 21.03 10.14
CA SER A 331 -6.43 21.59 11.49
C SER A 331 -5.02 22.12 11.79
N SER A 332 -4.92 23.41 12.14
CA SER A 332 -3.68 24.04 12.59
C SER A 332 -3.19 23.52 13.94
N GLU A 333 -4.02 22.78 14.68
CA GLU A 333 -3.61 22.09 15.92
C GLU A 333 -2.81 20.81 15.60
N LEU A 334 -3.11 20.17 14.47
CA LEU A 334 -2.48 18.91 14.06
C LEU A 334 -1.34 19.13 13.06
N TRP A 335 -1.39 20.21 12.28
CA TRP A 335 -0.47 20.48 11.19
C TRP A 335 0.19 21.84 11.31
N ASP A 336 1.50 21.83 11.15
CA ASP A 336 2.28 23.02 10.83
C ASP A 336 2.62 22.99 9.34
N ILE A 337 1.60 23.26 8.51
CA ILE A 337 1.69 23.11 7.05
C ILE A 337 2.87 23.88 6.46
N LYS A 338 3.18 25.06 7.01
CA LYS A 338 4.25 25.93 6.48
C LYS A 338 5.63 25.29 6.62
N ASN A 339 5.85 24.51 7.67
CA ASN A 339 7.10 23.81 7.92
C ASN A 339 7.09 22.36 7.45
N GLN A 340 5.90 21.76 7.31
CA GLN A 340 5.74 20.37 6.88
C GLN A 340 5.57 20.22 5.36
N VAL A 341 5.28 21.28 4.62
CA VAL A 341 5.10 21.22 3.17
C VAL A 341 6.07 22.18 2.49
N VAL A 342 6.95 21.63 1.66
CA VAL A 342 7.89 22.39 0.84
C VAL A 342 7.56 22.19 -0.63
N MET A 343 7.45 23.30 -1.36
CA MET A 343 7.37 23.30 -2.82
C MET A 343 8.75 23.67 -3.37
N ASP A 344 9.44 22.71 -3.98
CA ASP A 344 10.78 22.93 -4.54
C ASP A 344 10.96 22.19 -5.85
N VAL A 345 12.04 22.47 -6.58
CA VAL A 345 12.44 21.74 -7.78
C VAL A 345 13.49 20.69 -7.44
N ILE A 346 13.53 19.61 -8.22
CA ILE A 346 14.60 18.62 -8.13
C ILE A 346 15.67 18.86 -9.20
N SER A 347 16.84 18.27 -9.01
CA SER A 347 17.97 18.30 -9.92
C SER A 347 17.96 17.10 -10.88
N ARG A 348 18.79 17.19 -11.91
CA ARG A 348 19.01 16.11 -12.89
C ARG A 348 19.81 14.92 -12.32
N ASN A 349 20.29 15.02 -11.08
CA ASN A 349 21.15 14.01 -10.49
C ASN A 349 20.37 12.79 -10.00
N GLY A 350 19.08 12.92 -9.70
CA GLY A 350 18.24 11.79 -9.27
C GLY A 350 18.58 11.29 -7.86
N ASP A 351 19.11 12.17 -7.02
CA ASP A 351 19.54 11.89 -5.65
C ASP A 351 18.94 12.87 -4.64
N ASP A 352 17.93 13.65 -5.02
CA ASP A 352 17.22 14.66 -4.22
C ASP A 352 15.70 14.44 -4.21
N TRP A 353 15.25 13.24 -3.87
CA TRP A 353 13.81 12.92 -3.85
C TRP A 353 13.20 12.94 -2.44
N ASN A 354 13.95 13.25 -1.39
CA ASN A 354 13.46 13.20 0.00
C ASN A 354 13.27 14.58 0.61
N PHE A 355 12.30 14.69 1.52
CA PHE A 355 11.91 15.94 2.18
C PHE A 355 13.08 16.69 2.81
N GLU A 356 13.97 15.99 3.53
CA GLU A 356 15.09 16.58 4.26
C GLU A 356 16.07 17.35 3.37
N GLN A 357 16.13 17.03 2.08
CA GLN A 357 17.04 17.66 1.12
C GLN A 357 16.49 19.00 0.61
N HIS A 358 15.19 19.24 0.76
CA HIS A 358 14.49 20.45 0.35
C HIS A 358 14.06 21.32 1.53
N GLN A 359 14.15 20.79 2.76
CA GLN A 359 13.86 21.55 3.95
C GLN A 359 14.85 22.71 4.11
N LYS A 360 14.33 23.93 4.16
CA LYS A 360 15.11 25.11 4.57
C LYS A 360 15.19 25.11 6.09
N ILE A 361 16.28 24.59 6.63
CA ILE A 361 16.54 24.65 8.07
C ILE A 361 16.98 26.07 8.41
N ASP A 362 16.14 26.81 9.12
CA ASP A 362 16.58 28.03 9.79
C ASP A 362 17.45 27.63 10.98
N LEU A 363 18.76 27.89 10.86
CA LEU A 363 19.74 27.54 11.90
C LEU A 363 19.75 28.54 13.06
N VAL A 364 18.94 29.61 12.99
CA VAL A 364 18.81 30.57 14.08
C VAL A 364 17.91 29.95 15.17
N PRO A 365 18.44 29.65 16.37
CA PRO A 365 17.64 29.06 17.44
C PRO A 365 16.51 30.00 17.84
N THR A 366 15.29 29.47 17.95
CA THR A 366 14.16 30.23 18.49
C THR A 366 14.14 30.18 20.02
N GLU A 367 13.39 31.10 20.65
CA GLU A 367 13.17 31.04 22.10
C GLU A 367 12.46 29.73 22.51
N GLU A 368 11.65 29.16 21.62
CA GLU A 368 10.93 27.91 21.84
C GLU A 368 11.87 26.70 21.79
N ASP A 369 12.84 26.68 20.86
CA ASP A 369 13.90 25.68 20.83
C ASP A 369 14.69 25.68 22.13
N PHE A 370 15.06 26.88 22.61
CA PHE A 370 15.74 27.03 23.90
C PHE A 370 14.88 26.48 25.07
N LYS A 371 13.60 26.86 25.14
CA LYS A 371 12.67 26.35 26.16
C LYS A 371 12.54 24.83 26.12
N LYS A 372 12.46 24.25 24.92
CA LYS A 372 12.39 22.80 24.74
C LYS A 372 13.66 22.12 25.22
N THR A 373 14.84 22.59 24.82
CA THR A 373 16.11 22.05 25.29
C THR A 373 16.24 22.11 26.81
N VAL A 374 15.86 23.23 27.44
CA VAL A 374 15.86 23.36 28.90
C VAL A 374 14.87 22.37 29.54
N ARG A 375 13.66 22.23 28.99
CA ARG A 375 12.65 21.28 29.49
C ARG A 375 13.14 19.84 29.40
N ASP A 376 13.74 19.46 28.27
CA ASP A 376 14.24 18.10 28.04
C ASP A 376 15.41 17.79 28.99
N TYR A 377 16.31 18.76 29.19
CA TYR A 377 17.41 18.65 30.17
C TYR A 377 16.88 18.47 31.60
N LEU A 378 15.94 19.32 32.03
CA LEU A 378 15.34 19.22 33.37
C LEU A 378 14.58 17.90 33.55
N SER A 379 13.86 17.44 32.52
CA SER A 379 13.15 16.15 32.55
C SER A 379 14.13 14.99 32.70
N TRP A 380 15.27 15.05 32.01
CA TRP A 380 16.36 14.10 32.15
C TRP A 380 16.97 14.13 33.57
N GLU A 381 17.28 15.30 34.12
CA GLU A 381 17.80 15.42 35.49
C GLU A 381 16.85 14.87 36.55
N VAL A 382 15.56 15.19 36.45
CA VAL A 382 14.53 14.63 37.35
C VAL A 382 14.47 13.11 37.22
N THR A 383 14.55 12.59 35.99
CA THR A 383 14.58 11.14 35.76
C THR A 383 15.82 10.49 36.39
N LYS A 384 16.97 11.15 36.32
CA LYS A 384 18.23 10.68 36.93
C LYS A 384 18.13 10.66 38.46
N PHE A 385 17.62 11.74 39.06
CA PHE A 385 17.36 11.83 40.50
C PHE A 385 16.41 10.74 41.00
N LEU A 386 15.31 10.48 40.26
CA LEU A 386 14.34 9.43 40.60
C LEU A 386 14.93 8.01 40.49
N ARG A 387 16.00 7.83 39.71
CA ARG A 387 16.73 6.55 39.59
C ARG A 387 17.85 6.39 40.62
N GLY A 388 18.13 7.42 41.42
CA GLY A 388 19.19 7.39 42.42
C GLY A 388 20.62 7.48 41.83
N GLU A 389 20.75 8.04 40.63
CA GLU A 389 22.03 8.22 39.90
C GLU A 389 22.62 9.63 40.00
#